data_AF-A0A5C6C9N5-F1
#
_entry.id   AF-A0A5C6C9N5-F1
#
_cell.length_a   1.000
_cell.length_b   1.000
_cell.length_c   1.000
_cell.angle_alpha   90.00
_cell.angle_beta   90.00
_cell.angle_gamma   90.00
#
_symmetry.space_group_name_H-M   'P 1'
#
loop_
_entity.id
_entity.type
_entity.pdbx_description
1 polymer ?
#
loop_
_entity_poly.entity_id
_entity_poly.type
_entity_poly.pdbx_seq_one_letter_code
_entity_poly.pdbx_strand_id
1 'polypeptide(L)'
;MNSFGEELEAKCGRIVERMNKQYSAPTPATFVGREIALVLDHIGQLKRHQEKQRKQLMRRELEVGSQILNIQDRVDLIPDWQERTRARDEAKRTLDQLMGQSYRLAWESQTALQRLQGRLLELWNMLDQLAEENGYR
;
A
#
# COMPACT_ATOMS: atom_id res chain seq x y z
N MET A 1 -22.92 4.43 -4.29
CA MET A 1 -22.27 3.52 -3.32
C MET A 1 -20.91 4.11 -3.04
N ASN A 2 -20.70 4.68 -1.86
CA ASN A 2 -19.39 5.20 -1.49
C ASN A 2 -18.47 4.01 -1.22
N SER A 3 -17.21 4.10 -1.66
CA SER A 3 -16.26 3.02 -1.39
C SER A 3 -15.95 2.98 0.11
N PHE A 4 -15.64 1.79 0.63
CA PHE A 4 -15.22 1.61 2.03
C PHE A 4 -14.10 2.59 2.44
N GLY A 5 -13.24 3.00 1.49
CA GLY A 5 -12.19 3.99 1.71
C GLY A 5 -12.71 5.41 1.99
N GLU A 6 -13.76 5.84 1.27
CA GLU A 6 -14.37 7.17 1.45
C GLU A 6 -15.14 7.26 2.77
N GLU A 7 -15.80 6.17 3.17
CA GLU A 7 -16.45 6.08 4.48
C GLU A 7 -15.44 6.09 5.63
N LEU A 8 -14.29 5.44 5.44
CA LEU A 8 -13.21 5.44 6.42
C LEU A 8 -12.64 6.86 6.56
N GLU A 9 -12.27 7.52 5.45
CA GLU A 9 -11.76 8.90 5.46
C GLU A 9 -12.75 9.89 6.10
N ALA A 10 -14.04 9.77 5.80
CA ALA A 10 -15.07 10.61 6.42
C ALA A 10 -15.24 10.33 7.91
N LYS A 11 -15.00 9.10 8.39
CA LYS A 11 -14.95 8.78 9.83
C LYS A 11 -13.67 9.33 10.48
N CYS A 12 -12.51 9.21 9.82
CA CYS A 12 -11.24 9.76 10.30
C CYS A 12 -11.34 11.28 10.50
N GLY A 13 -11.85 12.00 9.50
CA GLY A 13 -12.02 13.45 9.54
C GLY A 13 -12.87 13.89 10.73
N ARG A 14 -13.99 13.21 10.97
CA ARG A 14 -14.89 13.48 12.10
C ARG A 14 -14.22 13.23 13.46
N ILE A 15 -13.35 12.24 13.58
CA ILE A 15 -12.61 11.95 14.84
C ILE A 15 -11.60 13.05 15.12
N VAL A 16 -10.81 13.45 14.11
CA VAL A 16 -9.82 14.53 14.23
C VAL A 16 -10.51 15.85 14.59
N GLU A 17 -11.62 16.16 13.95
CA GLU A 17 -12.39 17.39 14.21
C GLU A 17 -13.01 17.42 15.61
N ARG A 18 -13.45 16.27 16.12
CA ARG A 18 -14.00 16.12 17.47
C ARG A 18 -12.89 16.23 18.53
N MET A 19 -11.71 15.68 18.25
CA MET A 19 -10.54 15.77 19.12
C MET A 19 -9.96 17.19 19.20
N ASN A 20 -9.95 17.94 18.09
CA ASN A 20 -9.50 19.33 18.09
C ASN A 20 -10.42 20.27 18.89
N LYS A 21 -11.68 19.88 19.12
CA LYS A 21 -12.65 20.64 19.92
C LYS A 21 -12.59 20.35 21.42
N GLN A 22 -11.96 19.25 21.86
CA GLN A 22 -11.87 18.87 23.28
C GLN A 22 -10.51 19.26 23.89
N TYR A 23 -10.41 20.51 24.35
CA TYR A 23 -9.36 20.98 25.27
C TYR A 23 -9.69 20.59 26.72
N SER A 24 -9.73 19.30 27.03
CA SER A 24 -9.85 18.80 28.42
C SER A 24 -8.84 17.67 28.64
N ALA A 25 -8.47 17.42 29.89
CA ALA A 25 -7.44 16.46 30.27
C ALA A 25 -7.62 15.11 29.53
N PRO A 26 -6.53 14.50 29.03
CA PRO A 26 -6.62 13.32 28.18
C PRO A 26 -7.31 12.18 28.92
N THR A 27 -8.49 11.79 28.45
CA THR A 27 -9.20 10.61 28.93
C THR A 27 -8.67 9.37 28.20
N PRO A 28 -8.85 8.16 28.74
CA PRO A 28 -8.53 6.92 28.02
C PRO A 28 -9.15 6.88 26.62
N ALA A 29 -10.38 7.38 26.46
CA ALA A 29 -11.04 7.48 25.16
C ALA A 29 -10.35 8.48 24.21
N THR A 30 -9.81 9.59 24.72
CA THR A 30 -9.03 10.53 23.88
C THR A 30 -7.69 9.93 23.44
N PHE A 31 -7.06 9.11 24.28
CA PHE A 31 -5.84 8.38 23.95
C PHE A 31 -6.10 7.34 22.85
N VAL A 32 -7.13 6.51 23.01
CA VAL A 32 -7.53 5.53 21.98
C VAL A 32 -7.90 6.22 20.66
N GLY A 33 -8.60 7.37 20.73
CA GLY A 33 -8.90 8.17 19.54
C GLY A 33 -7.64 8.68 18.80
N ARG A 34 -6.60 9.10 19.53
CA ARG A 34 -5.30 9.49 18.94
C ARG A 34 -4.62 8.31 18.26
N GLU A 35 -4.58 7.16 18.92
CA GLU A 35 -3.98 5.94 18.36
C GLU A 35 -4.71 5.49 17.09
N ILE A 36 -6.04 5.57 17.06
CA ILE A 36 -6.83 5.30 15.85
C ILE A 36 -6.42 6.23 14.71
N ALA A 37 -6.34 7.54 14.98
CA ALA A 37 -5.93 8.53 13.97
C ALA A 37 -4.52 8.25 13.42
N LEU A 38 -3.57 7.86 14.28
CA LEU A 38 -2.20 7.49 13.88
C LEU A 38 -2.19 6.24 12.99
N VAL A 39 -2.91 5.18 13.37
CA VAL A 39 -3.02 3.96 12.57
C VAL A 39 -3.62 4.24 11.19
N LEU A 40 -4.63 5.09 11.13
CA LEU A 40 -5.26 5.51 9.88
C LEU A 40 -4.30 6.31 8.99
N ASP A 41 -3.52 7.23 9.56
CA ASP A 41 -2.49 7.94 8.80
C ASP A 41 -1.42 6.97 8.27
N HIS A 42 -0.96 6.01 9.07
CA HIS A 42 -0.04 4.96 8.61
C HIS A 42 -0.61 4.14 7.45
N ILE A 43 -1.91 3.79 7.48
CA ILE A 43 -2.58 3.13 6.35
C ILE A 43 -2.55 4.04 5.11
N GLY A 44 -2.82 5.33 5.28
CA GLY A 44 -2.76 6.32 4.20
C GLY A 44 -1.35 6.45 3.60
N GLN A 45 -0.32 6.52 4.43
CA GLN A 45 1.08 6.55 4.02
C GLN A 45 1.47 5.28 3.25
N LEU A 46 1.07 4.10 3.76
CA LEU A 46 1.32 2.82 3.11
C LEU A 46 0.72 2.77 1.71
N LYS A 47 -0.54 3.19 1.54
CA LYS A 47 -1.20 3.27 0.22
C LYS A 47 -0.45 4.19 -0.75
N ARG A 48 -0.03 5.38 -0.28
CA ARG A 48 0.75 6.33 -1.11
C ARG A 48 2.09 5.73 -1.54
N HIS A 49 2.76 5.02 -0.63
CA HIS A 49 4.03 4.35 -0.92
C HIS A 49 3.87 3.21 -1.93
N GLN A 50 2.86 2.36 -1.75
CA GLN A 50 2.52 1.27 -2.68
C GLN A 50 2.27 1.81 -4.08
N GLU A 51 1.46 2.87 -4.22
CA GLU A 51 1.15 3.43 -5.54
C GLU A 51 2.40 4.02 -6.21
N LYS A 52 3.30 4.63 -5.44
CA LYS A 52 4.59 5.11 -5.96
C LYS A 52 5.45 3.96 -6.46
N GLN A 53 5.58 2.88 -5.70
CA GLN A 53 6.35 1.70 -6.09
C GLN A 53 5.74 0.99 -7.30
N ARG A 54 4.42 0.84 -7.34
CA ARG A 54 3.68 0.26 -8.48
C ARG A 54 3.94 1.04 -9.76
N LYS A 55 3.91 2.37 -9.70
CA LYS A 55 4.24 3.22 -10.86
C LYS A 55 5.69 3.06 -11.32
N GLN A 56 6.64 2.90 -10.41
CA GLN A 56 8.04 2.69 -10.76
C GLN A 56 8.26 1.32 -11.43
N LEU A 57 7.66 0.26 -10.86
CA LEU A 57 7.69 -1.07 -11.45
C LEU A 57 7.06 -1.08 -12.84
N MET A 58 5.87 -0.50 -13.00
CA MET A 58 5.20 -0.42 -14.30
C MET A 58 6.06 0.28 -15.36
N ARG A 59 6.73 1.40 -15.00
CA ARG A 59 7.66 2.08 -15.93
C ARG A 59 8.79 1.15 -16.35
N ARG A 60 9.35 0.39 -15.40
CA ARG A 60 10.46 -0.53 -15.66
C ARG A 60 10.03 -1.74 -16.48
N GLU A 61 8.84 -2.28 -16.24
CA GLU A 61 8.23 -3.33 -17.06
C GLU A 61 8.02 -2.86 -18.51
N LEU A 62 7.56 -1.62 -18.71
CA LEU A 62 7.41 -1.04 -20.04
C LEU A 62 8.76 -0.84 -20.75
N GLU A 63 9.79 -0.35 -20.04
CA GLU A 63 11.15 -0.22 -20.58
C GLU A 63 11.70 -1.57 -21.05
N VAL A 64 11.58 -2.61 -20.22
CA VAL A 64 12.03 -3.97 -20.57
C VAL A 64 11.18 -4.56 -21.70
N GLY A 65 9.86 -4.35 -21.69
CA GLY A 65 8.99 -4.77 -22.78
C GLY A 65 9.40 -4.15 -24.12
N SER A 66 9.74 -2.86 -24.12
CA SER A 66 10.26 -2.18 -25.31
C SER A 66 11.63 -2.73 -25.76
N GLN A 67 12.51 -3.07 -24.82
CA GLN A 67 13.78 -3.73 -25.14
C GLN A 67 13.57 -5.11 -25.77
N ILE A 68 12.64 -5.91 -25.24
CA ILE A 68 12.30 -7.22 -25.79
C ILE A 68 11.76 -7.08 -27.22
N LEU A 69 10.83 -6.14 -27.46
CA LEU A 69 10.29 -5.87 -28.79
C LEU A 69 11.40 -5.44 -29.75
N ASN A 70 12.28 -4.52 -29.33
CA ASN A 70 13.43 -4.10 -30.14
C ASN A 70 14.38 -5.25 -30.45
N ILE A 71 14.59 -6.18 -29.51
CA ILE A 71 15.39 -7.38 -29.77
C ILE A 71 14.67 -8.27 -30.79
N GLN A 72 13.36 -8.48 -30.65
CA GLN A 72 12.58 -9.28 -31.60
C GLN A 72 12.61 -8.68 -33.01
N ASP A 73 12.43 -7.38 -33.15
CA ASP A 73 12.44 -6.68 -34.45
C ASP A 73 13.84 -6.64 -35.09
N ARG A 74 14.90 -6.66 -34.28
CA ARG A 74 16.29 -6.62 -34.75
C ARG A 74 16.98 -7.98 -34.74
N VAL A 75 16.30 -9.03 -34.30
CA VAL A 75 16.87 -10.38 -34.19
C VAL A 75 17.41 -10.80 -35.56
N ASP A 76 16.70 -10.50 -36.64
CA ASP A 76 17.15 -10.85 -38.00
C ASP A 76 18.37 -10.03 -38.48
N LEU A 77 18.65 -8.88 -37.85
CA LEU A 77 19.76 -8.00 -38.16
C LEU A 77 21.03 -8.28 -37.35
N ILE A 78 20.96 -9.07 -36.27
CA ILE A 78 22.13 -9.49 -35.48
C ILE A 78 22.78 -10.68 -36.18
N PRO A 79 23.98 -10.59 -36.77
CA PRO A 79 24.53 -11.71 -37.56
C PRO A 79 24.85 -12.96 -36.72
N ASP A 80 25.18 -12.77 -35.44
CA ASP A 80 25.59 -13.84 -34.53
C ASP A 80 24.42 -14.41 -33.71
N TRP A 81 24.13 -15.69 -33.90
CA TRP A 81 23.10 -16.42 -33.16
C TRP A 81 23.36 -16.48 -31.65
N GLN A 82 24.63 -16.51 -31.22
CA GLN A 82 24.96 -16.53 -29.79
C GLN A 82 24.59 -15.20 -29.13
N GLU A 83 24.84 -14.09 -29.80
CA GLU A 83 24.51 -12.75 -29.33
C GLU A 83 22.99 -12.54 -29.24
N ARG A 84 22.24 -13.01 -30.26
CA ARG A 84 20.75 -13.04 -30.23
C ARG A 84 20.23 -13.78 -28.99
N THR A 85 20.79 -14.95 -28.73
CA THR A 85 20.35 -15.82 -27.62
C THR A 85 20.66 -15.20 -26.27
N ARG A 86 21.85 -14.61 -26.10
CA ARG A 86 22.25 -13.91 -24.87
C ARG A 86 21.34 -12.72 -24.56
N ALA A 87 21.07 -11.87 -25.55
CA ALA A 87 20.22 -10.68 -25.37
C ALA A 87 18.79 -11.07 -24.96
N ARG A 88 18.22 -12.11 -25.58
CA ARG A 88 16.91 -12.66 -25.21
C ARG A 88 16.91 -13.21 -23.79
N ASP A 89 17.92 -14.00 -23.41
CA ASP A 89 18.02 -14.60 -22.09
C ASP A 89 18.19 -13.54 -20.99
N GLU A 90 18.97 -12.50 -21.27
CA GLU A 90 19.14 -11.37 -20.36
C GLU A 90 17.82 -10.62 -20.14
N ALA A 91 17.11 -10.27 -21.22
CA ALA A 91 15.82 -9.59 -21.13
C ALA A 91 14.78 -10.44 -20.38
N LYS A 92 14.76 -11.75 -20.61
CA LYS A 92 13.90 -12.69 -19.87
C LYS A 92 14.22 -12.71 -18.38
N ARG A 93 15.51 -12.80 -18.00
CA ARG A 93 15.93 -12.75 -16.60
C ARG A 93 15.53 -11.44 -15.93
N THR A 94 15.68 -10.31 -16.64
CA THR A 94 15.24 -9.01 -16.12
C THR A 94 13.74 -8.98 -15.89
N LEU A 95 12.94 -9.52 -16.81
CA LEU A 95 11.49 -9.63 -16.64
C LEU A 95 11.12 -10.50 -15.44
N ASP A 96 11.76 -11.67 -15.29
CA ASP A 96 11.53 -12.57 -14.15
C ASP A 96 11.85 -11.88 -12.81
N GLN A 97 12.93 -11.08 -12.77
CA GLN A 97 13.29 -10.28 -11.59
C GLN A 97 12.24 -9.22 -11.27
N LEU A 98 11.73 -8.51 -12.28
CA LEU A 98 10.69 -7.48 -12.10
C LEU A 98 9.38 -8.09 -11.59
N MET A 99 8.97 -9.22 -12.16
CA MET A 99 7.81 -9.96 -11.66
C MET A 99 8.02 -10.37 -10.20
N GLY A 100 9.19 -10.92 -9.87
CA GLY A 100 9.53 -11.30 -8.49
C GLY A 100 9.48 -10.11 -7.52
N GLN A 101 9.97 -8.94 -7.92
CA GLN A 101 9.89 -7.70 -7.13
C GLN A 101 8.44 -7.25 -6.95
N SER A 102 7.63 -7.32 -8.00
CA SER A 102 6.21 -6.97 -7.97
C SER A 102 5.42 -7.86 -6.99
N TYR A 103 5.62 -9.18 -7.07
CA TYR A 103 5.02 -10.14 -6.13
C TYR A 103 5.46 -9.87 -4.68
N ARG A 104 6.75 -9.63 -4.45
CA ARG A 104 7.28 -9.36 -3.12
C ARG A 104 6.66 -8.10 -2.50
N LEU A 105 6.59 -7.02 -3.28
CA LEU A 105 6.00 -5.77 -2.84
C LEU A 105 4.50 -5.91 -2.55
N ALA A 106 3.76 -6.64 -3.41
CA ALA A 106 2.36 -6.94 -3.14
C ALA A 106 2.18 -7.68 -1.80
N TRP A 107 2.99 -8.72 -1.56
CA TRP A 107 2.95 -9.52 -0.34
C TRP A 107 3.30 -8.72 0.92
N GLU A 108 4.42 -7.98 0.91
CA GLU A 108 4.88 -7.18 2.04
C GLU A 108 3.84 -6.11 2.40
N SER A 109 3.25 -5.48 1.38
CA SER A 109 2.28 -4.43 1.60
C SER A 109 0.92 -4.98 2.09
N GLN A 110 0.50 -6.16 1.63
CA GLN A 110 -0.68 -6.85 2.16
C GLN A 110 -0.47 -7.25 3.63
N THR A 111 0.71 -7.76 3.97
CA THR A 111 1.07 -8.13 5.34
C THR A 111 1.04 -6.92 6.27
N ALA A 112 1.61 -5.79 5.84
CA ALA A 112 1.61 -4.55 6.61
C ALA A 112 0.19 -4.01 6.80
N LEU A 113 -0.64 -4.03 5.75
CA LEU A 113 -2.03 -3.58 5.83
C LEU A 113 -2.85 -4.42 6.80
N GLN A 114 -2.71 -5.75 6.77
CA GLN A 114 -3.40 -6.65 7.69
C GLN A 114 -3.06 -6.36 9.15
N ARG A 115 -1.78 -6.09 9.46
CA ARG A 115 -1.36 -5.71 10.82
C ARG A 115 -2.02 -4.42 11.29
N LEU A 116 -2.04 -3.40 10.42
CA LEU A 116 -2.66 -2.11 10.74
C LEU A 116 -4.18 -2.24 10.91
N GLN A 117 -4.84 -3.06 10.07
CA GLN A 117 -6.27 -3.35 10.19
C GLN A 117 -6.60 -4.10 11.48
N GLY A 118 -5.79 -5.09 11.87
CA GLY A 118 -5.93 -5.77 13.16
C GLY A 118 -5.82 -4.80 14.32
N ARG A 119 -4.82 -3.92 14.29
CA ARG A 119 -4.63 -2.88 15.32
C ARG A 119 -5.81 -1.90 15.38
N LEU A 120 -6.35 -1.50 14.24
CA LEU A 120 -7.52 -0.62 14.17
C LEU A 120 -8.74 -1.28 14.83
N LEU A 121 -8.96 -2.57 14.57
CA LEU A 121 -10.07 -3.33 15.15
C LEU A 121 -9.94 -3.43 16.68
N GLU A 122 -8.74 -3.71 17.19
CA GLU A 122 -8.47 -3.70 18.64
C GLU A 122 -8.82 -2.36 19.29
N LEU A 123 -8.40 -1.26 18.66
CA LEU A 123 -8.66 0.10 19.14
C LEU A 123 -10.14 0.47 19.09
N TRP A 124 -10.88 0.04 18.07
CA TRP A 124 -12.32 0.21 18.05
C TRP A 124 -13.03 -0.57 19.13
N ASN A 125 -12.64 -1.82 19.38
CA ASN A 125 -13.22 -2.62 20.47
C ASN A 125 -12.96 -1.98 21.84
N MET A 126 -11.75 -1.44 22.07
CA MET A 126 -11.44 -0.69 23.29
C MET A 126 -12.33 0.56 23.44
N LEU A 127 -12.56 1.28 22.34
CA LEU A 127 -13.39 2.48 22.35
C LEU A 127 -14.87 2.16 22.63
N ASP A 128 -15.36 1.06 22.07
CA ASP A 128 -16.70 0.54 22.34
C ASP A 128 -16.87 0.12 23.79
N GLN A 129 -15.90 -0.61 24.36
CA GLN A 129 -15.93 -1.02 25.76
C GLN A 129 -15.92 0.19 26.70
N LEU A 130 -15.07 1.19 26.42
CA LEU A 130 -15.06 2.43 27.20
C LEU A 130 -16.39 3.20 27.09
N ALA A 131 -17.08 3.14 25.95
CA ALA A 131 -18.39 3.75 25.81
C ALA A 131 -19.46 3.04 26.66
N GLU A 132 -19.41 1.71 26.72
CA GLU A 132 -20.30 0.90 27.57
C GLU A 132 -20.05 1.15 29.06
N GLU A 133 -18.79 1.15 29.49
CA GLU A 133 -18.40 1.40 30.89
C GLU A 133 -18.83 2.78 31.40
N ASN A 134 -18.93 3.77 30.51
CA ASN A 134 -19.36 5.13 30.85
C ASN A 134 -20.84 5.40 30.55
N GLY A 135 -21.64 4.38 30.18
CA GLY A 135 -23.07 4.51 29.97
C GLY A 135 -23.48 5.35 28.76
N TYR A 136 -22.61 5.45 27.75
CA TYR A 136 -22.87 6.20 26.51
C TYR A 136 -23.49 5.35 25.39
N ARG A 137 -23.91 4.10 25.67
CA ARG A 137 -24.63 3.19 24.77
C ARG A 137 -26.02 2.87 25.29
#